data_AF-A0A1H8J2B6-F1
#
_entry.id   AF-A0A1H8J2B6-F1
#
_cell.length_a   1.000
_cell.length_b   1.000
_cell.length_c   1.000
_cell.angle_alpha   90.00
_cell.angle_beta   90.00
_cell.angle_gamma   90.00
#
_symmetry.space_group_name_H-M   'P 1'
#
loop_
_entity.id
_entity.type
_entity.pdbx_description
1 polymer ?
#
loop_
_entity_poly.entity_id
_entity_poly.type
_entity_poly.pdbx_seq_one_letter_code
_entity_poly.pdbx_strand_id
1 'polypeptide(L)'
;MAINYTEKGNGLHSAINMAGHSLKQINGEWVSDDDVAVQSIIDGYPLSLTIAEFKRKVDAHATMLRNKAVDGVSPGEMASWPIKKAEAESYSLTLDPADAPTLNIEATARGVSLQSIVDRVIENSAALTGLEAQIAGVSGMHKDAIEAMQDFSAIVSYNYKTGWPSV
;
A
#
# COMPACT_ATOMS: atom_id res chain seq x y z
N MET A 1 -41.22 3.01 -6.33
CA MET A 1 -40.61 4.19 -6.97
C MET A 1 -39.34 3.69 -7.63
N ALA A 2 -39.05 3.95 -8.91
CA ALA A 2 -37.80 3.42 -9.48
C ALA A 2 -36.59 4.05 -8.76
N ILE A 3 -35.67 3.23 -8.25
CA ILE A 3 -34.41 3.69 -7.63
C ILE A 3 -33.57 4.38 -8.71
N ASN A 4 -33.12 5.60 -8.41
CA ASN A 4 -32.12 6.30 -9.20
C ASN A 4 -30.73 6.01 -8.61
N TYR A 5 -30.08 4.96 -9.12
CA TYR A 5 -28.79 4.51 -8.61
C TYR A 5 -27.63 4.99 -9.49
N THR A 6 -26.59 5.49 -8.83
CA THR A 6 -25.24 5.67 -9.38
C THR A 6 -24.28 4.98 -8.43
N GLU A 7 -23.31 4.23 -8.96
CA GLU A 7 -22.29 3.55 -8.14
C GLU A 7 -21.46 4.58 -7.35
N LYS A 8 -21.30 4.36 -6.05
CA LYS A 8 -20.57 5.23 -5.10
C LYS A 8 -19.50 4.47 -4.31
N GLY A 9 -19.18 3.25 -4.72
CA GLY A 9 -18.26 2.35 -4.03
C GLY A 9 -18.96 1.42 -3.04
N ASN A 10 -18.20 0.44 -2.53
CA ASN A 10 -18.71 -0.61 -1.66
C ASN A 10 -19.25 -0.07 -0.31
N GLY A 11 -18.79 1.11 0.11
CA GLY A 11 -19.28 1.77 1.31
C GLY A 11 -20.77 2.14 1.24
N LEU A 12 -21.30 2.49 0.06
CA LEU A 12 -22.74 2.76 -0.10
C LEU A 12 -23.58 1.51 0.18
N HIS A 13 -23.18 0.36 -0.38
CA HIS A 13 -23.87 -0.91 -0.14
C HIS A 13 -23.80 -1.33 1.32
N SER A 14 -22.66 -1.07 1.98
CA SER A 14 -22.50 -1.31 3.41
C SER A 14 -23.44 -0.42 4.23
N ALA A 15 -23.58 0.87 3.88
CA ALA A 15 -24.46 1.81 4.56
C ALA A 15 -25.94 1.41 4.42
N ILE A 16 -26.36 0.97 3.23
CA ILE A 16 -27.73 0.46 2.98
C ILE A 16 -28.00 -0.78 3.86
N ASN A 17 -27.08 -1.73 3.87
CA ASN A 17 -27.23 -2.96 4.66
C ASN A 17 -27.22 -2.67 6.18
N MET A 18 -26.38 -1.75 6.65
CA MET A 18 -26.34 -1.32 8.06
C MET A 18 -27.64 -0.63 8.50
N ALA A 19 -28.36 0.02 7.58
CA ALA A 19 -29.68 0.58 7.85
C ALA A 19 -30.79 -0.50 7.87
N GLY A 20 -30.44 -1.78 7.63
CA GLY A 20 -31.39 -2.89 7.59
C GLY A 20 -32.11 -3.04 6.25
N HIS A 21 -31.64 -2.35 5.20
CA HIS A 21 -32.23 -2.40 3.87
C HIS A 21 -31.38 -3.22 2.90
N SER A 22 -31.96 -3.57 1.75
CA SER A 22 -31.26 -4.29 0.69
C SER A 22 -31.35 -3.54 -0.64
N LEU A 23 -30.26 -3.59 -1.40
CA LEU A 23 -30.21 -3.09 -2.76
C LEU A 23 -29.40 -4.08 -3.60
N LYS A 24 -30.04 -4.70 -4.60
CA LYS A 24 -29.44 -5.75 -5.43
C LYS A 24 -29.77 -5.51 -6.89
N GLN A 25 -28.86 -5.90 -7.77
CA GLN A 25 -29.13 -5.90 -9.20
C GLN A 25 -29.78 -7.24 -9.59
N ILE A 26 -30.97 -7.21 -10.16
CA ILE A 26 -31.72 -8.37 -10.64
C ILE A 26 -32.08 -8.11 -12.10
N ASN A 27 -31.63 -8.97 -13.01
CA ASN A 27 -31.86 -8.83 -14.46
C ASN A 27 -31.44 -7.46 -15.04
N GLY A 28 -30.41 -6.83 -14.46
CA GLY A 28 -29.93 -5.50 -14.87
C GLY A 28 -30.62 -4.32 -14.19
N GLU A 29 -31.70 -4.55 -13.44
CA GLU A 29 -32.42 -3.51 -12.70
C GLU A 29 -32.04 -3.51 -11.23
N TRP A 30 -31.97 -2.32 -10.62
CA TRP A 30 -31.74 -2.18 -9.18
C TRP A 30 -33.06 -2.35 -8.42
N VAL A 31 -33.11 -3.39 -7.58
CA VAL A 31 -34.27 -3.75 -6.77
C VAL A 31 -33.92 -3.56 -5.29
N SER A 32 -34.74 -2.77 -4.60
CA SER A 32 -34.69 -2.58 -3.15
C SER A 32 -35.89 -3.20 -2.44
N ASP A 33 -35.75 -3.41 -1.14
CA ASP A 33 -36.85 -3.79 -0.24
C ASP A 33 -37.71 -2.59 0.20
N ASP A 34 -37.11 -1.39 0.27
CA ASP A 34 -37.78 -0.12 0.49
C ASP A 34 -37.15 0.99 -0.38
N ASP A 35 -37.82 1.32 -1.49
CA ASP A 35 -37.29 2.29 -2.45
C ASP A 35 -37.09 3.69 -1.84
N VAL A 36 -37.96 4.12 -0.91
CA VAL A 36 -37.91 5.47 -0.33
C VAL A 36 -36.75 5.56 0.65
N ALA A 37 -36.63 4.58 1.55
CA ALA A 37 -35.56 4.55 2.52
C ALA A 37 -34.20 4.38 1.85
N VAL A 38 -34.09 3.48 0.87
CA VAL A 38 -32.85 3.25 0.12
C VAL A 38 -32.46 4.48 -0.69
N GLN A 39 -33.40 5.13 -1.39
CA GLN A 39 -33.08 6.36 -2.14
C GLN A 39 -32.58 7.47 -1.21
N SER A 40 -33.17 7.62 -0.02
CA SER A 40 -32.70 8.60 0.96
C SER A 40 -31.25 8.35 1.41
N ILE A 41 -30.85 7.07 1.55
CA ILE A 41 -29.47 6.71 1.88
C ILE A 41 -28.53 7.01 0.71
N ILE A 42 -28.94 6.66 -0.51
CA ILE A 42 -28.18 6.96 -1.73
C ILE A 42 -27.94 8.47 -1.85
N ASP A 43 -28.99 9.28 -1.74
CA ASP A 43 -28.92 10.73 -1.92
C ASP A 43 -28.09 11.40 -0.82
N GLY A 44 -28.20 10.92 0.42
CA GLY A 44 -27.45 11.40 1.57
C GLY A 44 -26.02 10.87 1.68
N TYR A 45 -25.61 9.91 0.85
CA TYR A 45 -24.29 9.29 0.97
C TYR A 45 -23.18 10.29 0.60
N PRO A 46 -22.27 10.61 1.53
CA PRO A 46 -21.27 11.65 1.33
C PRO A 46 -20.10 11.20 0.46
N LEU A 47 -19.63 12.09 -0.42
CA LEU A 47 -18.46 11.85 -1.28
C LEU A 47 -17.19 11.53 -0.47
N SER A 48 -17.02 12.18 0.69
CA SER A 48 -15.87 12.00 1.58
C SER A 48 -15.69 10.56 2.06
N LEU A 49 -16.77 9.78 2.22
CA LEU A 49 -16.65 8.36 2.56
C LEU A 49 -16.09 7.53 1.41
N THR A 50 -16.41 7.89 0.17
CA THR A 50 -15.88 7.24 -1.04
C THR A 50 -14.40 7.58 -1.23
N ILE A 51 -14.03 8.84 -1.06
CA ILE A 51 -12.62 9.29 -1.05
C ILE A 51 -11.84 8.49 0.00
N ALA A 52 -12.34 8.41 1.24
CA ALA A 52 -11.68 7.68 2.31
C ALA A 52 -11.56 6.16 1.99
N GLU A 53 -12.58 5.55 1.39
CA GLU A 53 -12.52 4.16 0.96
C GLU A 53 -11.42 3.92 -0.08
N PHE A 54 -11.34 4.76 -1.12
CA PHE A 54 -10.37 4.58 -2.19
C PHE A 54 -8.94 4.89 -1.72
N LYS A 55 -8.74 5.86 -0.83
CA LYS A 55 -7.43 6.07 -0.18
C LYS A 55 -6.98 4.85 0.61
N ARG A 56 -7.89 4.18 1.34
CA ARG A 56 -7.57 2.89 2.00
C ARG A 56 -7.19 1.79 1.01
N LYS A 57 -7.81 1.74 -0.18
CA LYS A 57 -7.42 0.78 -1.23
C LYS A 57 -6.02 1.06 -1.77
N VAL A 58 -5.64 2.33 -1.91
CA VAL A 58 -4.26 2.74 -2.26
C VAL A 58 -3.27 2.31 -1.19
N ASP A 59 -3.57 2.58 0.09
CA ASP A 59 -2.70 2.20 1.20
C ASP A 59 -2.55 0.68 1.31
N ALA A 60 -3.63 -0.09 1.11
CA ALA A 60 -3.59 -1.55 1.09
C ALA A 60 -2.71 -2.08 -0.06
N HIS A 61 -2.77 -1.45 -1.24
CA HIS A 61 -1.92 -1.84 -2.37
C HIS A 61 -0.45 -1.51 -2.11
N ALA A 62 -0.15 -0.33 -1.56
CA ALA A 62 1.20 0.04 -1.15
C ALA A 62 1.76 -0.95 -0.12
N THR A 63 0.97 -1.31 0.90
CA THR A 63 1.36 -2.31 1.91
C THR A 63 1.63 -3.69 1.29
N MET A 64 0.79 -4.13 0.33
CA MET A 64 1.03 -5.39 -0.39
C MET A 64 2.39 -5.38 -1.10
N LEU A 65 2.73 -4.28 -1.77
CA LEU A 65 4.02 -4.12 -2.44
C LEU A 65 5.19 -4.13 -1.45
N ARG A 66 5.08 -3.41 -0.32
CA ARG A 66 6.11 -3.44 0.73
C ARG A 66 6.33 -4.84 1.30
N ASN A 67 5.25 -5.56 1.59
CA ASN A 67 5.32 -6.92 2.09
C ASN A 67 5.99 -7.85 1.06
N LYS A 68 5.70 -7.66 -0.22
CA LYS A 68 6.33 -8.43 -1.30
C LYS A 68 7.84 -8.17 -1.38
N ALA A 69 8.29 -6.93 -1.15
CA ALA A 69 9.70 -6.55 -1.21
C ALA A 69 10.58 -7.28 -0.18
N VAL A 70 9.97 -7.77 0.89
CA VAL A 70 10.64 -8.49 1.99
C VAL A 70 10.12 -9.92 2.14
N ASP A 71 9.43 -10.45 1.14
CA ASP A 71 8.86 -11.79 1.19
C ASP A 71 9.96 -12.85 1.40
N GLY A 72 9.69 -13.82 2.27
CA GLY A 72 10.66 -14.84 2.67
C GLY A 72 11.74 -14.39 3.68
N VAL A 73 11.78 -13.12 4.08
CA VAL A 73 12.71 -12.64 5.12
C VAL A 73 12.07 -12.72 6.50
N SER A 74 12.79 -13.30 7.46
CA SER A 74 12.31 -13.40 8.85
C SER A 74 12.33 -12.04 9.58
N PRO A 75 11.44 -11.79 10.55
CA PRO A 75 11.50 -10.59 11.39
C PRO A 75 12.83 -10.41 12.13
N GLY A 76 13.47 -11.50 12.54
CA GLY A 76 14.78 -11.44 13.19
C GLY A 76 15.88 -10.97 12.26
N GLU A 77 15.84 -11.39 10.99
CA GLU A 77 16.77 -10.89 9.97
C GLU A 77 16.53 -9.41 9.67
N MET A 78 15.27 -8.99 9.47
CA MET A 78 14.91 -7.59 9.23
C MET A 78 15.34 -6.68 10.38
N ALA A 79 15.19 -7.13 11.64
CA ALA A 79 15.63 -6.38 12.81
C ALA A 79 17.15 -6.13 12.83
N SER A 80 17.95 -6.98 12.16
CA SER A 80 19.40 -6.81 12.07
C SER A 80 19.85 -5.83 10.98
N TRP A 81 18.98 -5.49 10.02
CA TRP A 81 19.38 -4.69 8.85
C TRP A 81 19.93 -3.30 9.18
N PRO A 82 19.33 -2.50 10.10
CA PRO A 82 19.89 -1.19 10.44
C PRO A 82 21.29 -1.29 11.06
N ILE A 83 21.54 -2.33 11.86
CA ILE A 83 22.85 -2.60 12.47
C ILE A 83 23.87 -2.93 11.37
N LYS A 84 23.52 -3.88 10.49
CA LYS A 84 24.38 -4.29 9.37
C LYS A 84 24.70 -3.12 8.44
N LYS A 85 23.73 -2.24 8.17
CA LYS A 85 23.93 -1.02 7.39
C LYS A 85 24.92 -0.07 8.06
N ALA A 86 24.75 0.20 9.35
CA ALA A 86 25.65 1.09 10.10
C ALA A 86 27.09 0.55 10.18
N GLU A 87 27.25 -0.77 10.35
CA GLU A 87 28.56 -1.44 10.27
C GLU A 87 29.19 -1.31 8.87
N ALA A 88 28.41 -1.55 7.81
CA ALA A 88 28.87 -1.41 6.43
C ALA A 88 29.34 0.02 6.10
N GLU A 89 28.58 1.03 6.56
CA GLU A 89 28.93 2.45 6.40
C GLU A 89 30.21 2.79 7.18
N SER A 90 30.35 2.31 8.41
CA SER A 90 31.54 2.57 9.24
C SER A 90 32.80 1.94 8.63
N TYR A 91 32.73 0.65 8.27
CA TYR A 91 33.85 -0.04 7.61
C TYR A 91 34.22 0.60 6.27
N SER A 92 33.26 1.12 5.49
CA SER A 92 33.56 1.79 4.22
C SER A 92 34.40 3.06 4.38
N LEU A 93 34.40 3.66 5.57
CA LEU A 93 35.18 4.85 5.89
C LEU A 93 36.56 4.51 6.47
N THR A 94 36.67 3.45 7.25
CA THR A 94 37.87 3.13 8.04
C THR A 94 38.68 1.97 7.46
N LEU A 95 38.03 1.06 6.75
CA LEU A 95 38.54 -0.23 6.31
C LEU A 95 39.04 -1.10 7.48
N ASP A 96 38.61 -0.82 8.71
CA ASP A 96 38.95 -1.60 9.90
C ASP A 96 37.86 -2.64 10.17
N PRO A 97 38.16 -3.96 10.12
CA PRO A 97 37.20 -5.01 10.45
C PRO A 97 36.58 -4.89 11.85
N ALA A 98 37.21 -4.16 12.78
CA ALA A 98 36.65 -3.87 14.11
C ALA A 98 35.37 -3.03 14.05
N ASP A 99 35.14 -2.26 12.98
CA ASP A 99 33.96 -1.42 12.78
C ASP A 99 32.78 -2.17 12.16
N ALA A 100 32.97 -3.43 11.74
CA ALA A 100 31.92 -4.27 11.19
C ALA A 100 31.95 -5.71 11.76
N PRO A 101 31.86 -5.88 13.09
CA PRO A 101 32.04 -7.17 13.74
C PRO A 101 31.00 -8.21 13.31
N THR A 102 29.73 -7.83 13.14
CA THR A 102 28.68 -8.75 12.70
C THR A 102 28.89 -9.18 11.25
N LEU A 103 29.20 -8.23 10.37
CA LEU A 103 29.48 -8.53 8.96
C LEU A 103 30.75 -9.37 8.79
N ASN A 104 31.76 -9.17 9.63
CA ASN A 104 33.00 -9.93 9.60
C ASN A 104 32.78 -11.40 10.01
N ILE A 105 31.94 -11.64 11.03
CA ILE A 105 31.51 -12.99 11.40
C ILE A 105 30.72 -13.64 10.26
N GLU A 106 29.81 -12.90 9.64
CA GLU A 106 29.03 -13.38 8.48
C GLU A 106 29.94 -13.73 7.28
N ALA A 107 30.90 -12.86 6.96
CA ALA A 107 31.87 -13.07 5.88
C ALA A 107 32.71 -14.33 6.12
N THR A 108 33.22 -14.49 7.35
CA THR A 108 33.98 -15.68 7.77
C THR A 108 33.15 -16.96 7.63
N ALA A 109 31.91 -16.95 8.12
CA ALA A 109 31.01 -18.11 8.03
C ALA A 109 30.65 -18.48 6.59
N ARG A 110 30.58 -17.48 5.70
CA ARG A 110 30.28 -17.67 4.27
C ARG A 110 31.52 -17.98 3.41
N GLY A 111 32.73 -17.83 3.96
CA GLY A 111 33.98 -18.00 3.21
C GLY A 111 34.20 -16.93 2.13
N VAL A 112 33.71 -15.71 2.35
CA VAL A 112 33.86 -14.57 1.44
C VAL A 112 34.57 -13.41 2.13
N SER A 113 34.99 -12.40 1.37
CA SER A 113 35.60 -11.21 1.94
C SER A 113 34.58 -10.34 2.70
N LEU A 114 35.02 -9.65 3.75
CA LEU A 114 34.21 -8.65 4.45
C LEU A 114 33.70 -7.56 3.48
N GLN A 115 34.57 -7.09 2.57
CA GLN A 115 34.20 -6.11 1.56
C GLN A 115 33.01 -6.58 0.70
N SER A 116 33.00 -7.85 0.27
CA SER A 116 31.89 -8.39 -0.53
C SER A 116 30.55 -8.41 0.22
N ILE A 117 30.57 -8.60 1.55
CA ILE A 117 29.37 -8.51 2.38
C ILE A 117 28.93 -7.05 2.53
N VAL A 118 29.88 -6.14 2.79
CA VAL A 118 29.65 -4.70 2.92
C VAL A 118 29.02 -4.12 1.66
N ASP A 119 29.59 -4.39 0.49
CA ASP A 119 29.10 -3.91 -0.79
C ASP A 119 27.64 -4.34 -1.02
N ARG A 120 27.35 -5.61 -0.74
CA ARG A 120 25.99 -6.15 -0.88
C ARG A 120 25.01 -5.53 0.12
N VAL A 121 25.43 -5.26 1.35
CA VAL A 121 24.56 -4.59 2.34
C VAL A 121 24.23 -3.17 1.88
N ILE A 122 25.22 -2.42 1.38
CA ILE A 122 25.01 -1.06 0.86
C ILE A 122 24.09 -1.09 -0.36
N GLU A 123 24.33 -1.98 -1.31
CA GLU A 123 23.50 -2.14 -2.51
C GLU A 123 22.05 -2.49 -2.15
N ASN A 124 21.84 -3.51 -1.31
CA ASN A 124 20.50 -3.91 -0.88
C ASN A 124 19.79 -2.79 -0.10
N SER A 125 20.51 -2.09 0.78
CA SER A 125 19.96 -0.95 1.52
C SER A 125 19.52 0.17 0.57
N ALA A 126 20.34 0.50 -0.42
CA ALA A 126 20.02 1.51 -1.42
C ALA A 126 18.81 1.09 -2.27
N ALA A 127 18.76 -0.17 -2.71
CA ALA A 127 17.65 -0.72 -3.47
C ALA A 127 16.33 -0.68 -2.68
N LEU A 128 16.32 -1.16 -1.43
CA LEU A 128 15.12 -1.16 -0.58
C LEU A 128 14.65 0.26 -0.27
N THR A 129 15.56 1.17 0.08
CA THR A 129 15.22 2.58 0.34
C THR A 129 14.66 3.26 -0.91
N GLY A 130 15.26 3.02 -2.06
CA GLY A 130 14.80 3.56 -3.34
C GLY A 130 13.43 3.01 -3.74
N LEU A 131 13.17 1.73 -3.47
CA LEU A 131 11.86 1.12 -3.71
C LEU A 131 10.79 1.72 -2.79
N GLU A 132 11.06 1.85 -1.49
CA GLU A 132 10.15 2.46 -0.52
C GLU A 132 9.79 3.90 -0.90
N ALA A 133 10.77 4.68 -1.35
CA ALA A 133 10.54 6.05 -1.82
C ALA A 133 9.61 6.08 -3.04
N GLN A 134 9.78 5.17 -4.01
CA GLN A 134 8.91 5.06 -5.17
C GLN A 134 7.48 4.65 -4.78
N ILE A 135 7.32 3.64 -3.92
CA ILE A 135 6.00 3.21 -3.42
C ILE A 135 5.31 4.36 -2.68
N ALA A 136 6.03 5.07 -1.80
CA ALA A 136 5.48 6.21 -1.06
C ALA A 136 5.05 7.36 -1.99
N GLY A 137 5.88 7.71 -2.97
CA GLY A 137 5.59 8.74 -3.95
C GLY A 137 4.35 8.44 -4.79
N VAL A 138 4.25 7.22 -5.32
CA VAL A 138 3.09 6.77 -6.12
C VAL A 138 1.82 6.69 -5.27
N SER A 139 1.94 6.20 -4.02
CA SER A 139 0.83 6.21 -3.06
C SER A 139 0.32 7.62 -2.78
N GLY A 140 1.22 8.58 -2.57
CA GLY A 140 0.89 10.00 -2.40
C GLY A 140 0.16 10.55 -3.62
N MET A 141 0.75 10.39 -4.82
CA MET A 141 0.17 10.83 -6.09
C MET A 141 -1.27 10.32 -6.29
N HIS A 142 -1.53 9.04 -6.04
CA HIS A 142 -2.89 8.49 -6.18
C HIS A 142 -3.86 9.08 -5.15
N LYS A 143 -3.42 9.23 -3.90
CA LYS A 143 -4.27 9.80 -2.84
C LYS A 143 -4.61 11.26 -3.12
N ASP A 144 -3.66 12.04 -3.62
CA ASP A 144 -3.88 13.44 -3.99
C ASP A 144 -4.84 13.55 -5.18
N ALA A 145 -4.68 12.68 -6.18
CA ALA A 145 -5.60 12.62 -7.33
C ALA A 145 -7.03 12.28 -6.91
N ILE A 146 -7.22 11.30 -6.01
CA ILE A 146 -8.55 10.93 -5.49
C ILE A 146 -9.15 12.06 -4.66
N GLU A 147 -8.36 12.73 -3.83
CA GLU A 147 -8.81 13.86 -2.99
C GLU A 147 -9.32 15.03 -3.82
N ALA A 148 -8.73 15.27 -4.99
CA ALA A 148 -9.11 16.35 -5.89
C ALA A 148 -10.41 16.09 -6.69
N MET A 149 -10.95 14.87 -6.66
CA MET A 149 -12.16 14.51 -7.41
C MET A 149 -13.43 15.04 -6.75
N GLN A 150 -14.36 15.52 -7.57
CA GLN A 150 -15.58 16.19 -7.11
C GLN A 150 -16.85 15.35 -7.26
N ASP A 151 -16.75 14.15 -7.84
CA ASP A 151 -17.89 13.27 -8.06
C ASP A 151 -17.53 11.79 -7.88
N PHE A 152 -18.56 10.97 -7.62
CA PHE A 152 -18.42 9.54 -7.37
C PHE A 152 -17.92 8.78 -8.60
N SER A 153 -18.35 9.17 -9.81
CA SER A 153 -18.03 8.46 -11.04
C SER A 153 -16.53 8.55 -11.36
N ALA A 154 -15.92 9.72 -11.15
CA ALA A 154 -14.49 9.93 -11.29
C ALA A 154 -13.70 9.03 -10.34
N ILE A 155 -14.12 8.94 -9.07
CA ILE A 155 -13.44 8.11 -8.07
C ILE A 155 -13.59 6.63 -8.39
N VAL A 156 -14.82 6.17 -8.68
CA VAL A 156 -15.12 4.76 -8.93
C VAL A 156 -14.41 4.23 -10.18
N SER A 157 -14.25 5.08 -11.20
CA SER A 157 -13.52 4.75 -12.44
C SER A 157 -11.99 4.89 -12.31
N TYR A 158 -11.48 5.45 -11.21
CA TYR A 158 -10.06 5.69 -11.04
C TYR A 158 -9.25 4.40 -10.87
N ASN A 159 -8.31 4.17 -11.78
CA ASN A 159 -7.40 3.03 -11.70
C ASN A 159 -6.16 3.36 -10.87
N TYR A 160 -6.24 3.10 -9.56
CA TYR A 160 -5.11 3.28 -8.65
C TYR A 160 -4.02 2.19 -8.75
N LYS A 161 -4.16 1.19 -9.63
CA LYS A 161 -3.21 0.06 -9.74
C LYS A 161 -2.07 0.29 -10.73
N THR A 162 -1.95 1.49 -11.29
CA THR A 162 -0.96 1.83 -12.33
C THR A 162 0.16 2.70 -11.78
N GLY A 163 1.35 2.65 -12.40
CA GLY A 163 2.45 3.55 -12.05
C GLY A 163 3.27 3.13 -10.83
N TRP A 164 2.96 1.97 -10.23
CA TRP A 164 3.74 1.38 -9.15
C TRP A 164 5.08 0.80 -9.65
N PRO A 165 6.14 0.81 -8.82
CA PRO A 165 7.39 0.15 -9.15
C PRO A 165 7.21 -1.37 -9.22
N SER A 166 8.13 -2.02 -9.94
CA SER A 166 8.22 -3.49 -9.88
C SER A 166 8.83 -3.91 -8.55
N VAL A 167 8.23 -4.93 -7.93
CA VAL A 167 8.66 -5.57 -6.69
C VAL A 167 8.78 -7.06 -6.93
#